data_AF-A0AAE7R5F8-F1
#
_entry.id   AF-A0AAE7R5F8-F1
#
_cell.length_a   1.000
_cell.length_b   1.000
_cell.length_c   1.000
_cell.angle_alpha   90.00
_cell.angle_beta   90.00
_cell.angle_gamma   90.00
#
_symmetry.space_group_name_H-M   'P 1'
#
loop_
_entity.id
_entity.type
_entity.pdbx_description
1 polymer ?
#
loop_
_entity_poly.entity_id
_entity_poly.type
_entity_poly.pdbx_seq_one_letter_code
_entity_poly.pdbx_strand_id
1 'polypeptide(L)'
;MDGDTAVEEIRLKAHSPNTKHDAEGYGLHREEANERRGASWWVNIRRRGHKIVRLFKDSIYGSDDAAYAQARAYRDAIIAAIPPATNHEQAVLLRKNNQSGISEVRRVETREGDVWQATLMTNEGQKRENFSVSKFGEQAAKLMAIAQRRKWLAALPVTHLAYAHHAAEVAQEHFADDLIPVSGVMPETHLTDDEIKARIKTINDEFDRNRPTRLRVRVKSYHAARLSVFVSDAGKPAKRRLVQINTRSMERAEMLAAAKSKVEAVIAEFYDADVARWFMTTHGYTLLSEDGFNIRDGFNVLVMAETSQASSFD
;
A
#
# COMPACT_ATOMS: atom_id res chain seq x y z
N MET A 1 54.15 10.83 31.15
CA MET A 1 54.34 9.62 30.35
C MET A 1 53.08 9.47 29.54
N ASP A 2 53.04 10.17 28.41
CA ASP A 2 51.91 10.19 27.50
C ASP A 2 52.08 9.03 26.53
N GLY A 3 51.24 8.00 26.70
CA GLY A 3 51.22 6.80 25.89
C GLY A 3 50.07 6.87 24.89
N ASP A 4 50.33 7.52 23.77
CA ASP A 4 49.50 7.52 22.57
C ASP A 4 49.36 6.07 22.05
N THR A 5 48.13 5.53 22.04
CA THR A 5 47.83 4.22 21.46
C THR A 5 46.82 4.42 20.35
N ALA A 6 47.34 4.58 19.12
CA ALA A 6 46.57 4.61 17.90
C ALA A 6 45.82 3.29 17.71
N VAL A 7 44.48 3.35 17.73
CA VAL A 7 43.62 2.24 17.33
C VAL A 7 43.32 2.41 15.85
N GLU A 8 43.83 1.48 15.03
CA GLU A 8 43.53 1.39 13.60
C GLU A 8 42.02 1.25 13.37
N GLU A 9 41.42 2.23 12.70
CA GLU A 9 40.08 2.11 12.14
C GLU A 9 40.06 1.06 11.02
N ILE A 10 39.65 -0.16 11.36
CA ILE A 10 39.24 -1.16 10.37
C ILE A 10 37.97 -0.63 9.69
N ARG A 11 38.14 -0.01 8.51
CA ARG A 11 37.07 0.35 7.59
C ARG A 11 36.35 -0.92 7.09
N LEU A 12 35.35 -1.37 7.84
CA LEU A 12 34.38 -2.35 7.38
C LEU A 12 33.56 -1.74 6.23
N LYS A 13 33.84 -2.23 5.02
CA LYS A 13 33.11 -1.88 3.80
C LYS A 13 31.65 -2.28 3.93
N ALA A 14 30.78 -1.34 3.57
CA ALA A 14 29.34 -1.49 3.48
C ALA A 14 28.94 -2.70 2.65
N HIS A 15 28.32 -3.72 3.26
CA HIS A 15 27.25 -4.58 2.73
C HIS A 15 26.53 -5.12 3.97
N SER A 16 25.36 -4.56 4.30
CA SER A 16 24.57 -5.02 5.46
C SER A 16 23.83 -6.31 5.05
N PRO A 17 24.14 -7.49 5.63
CA PRO A 17 23.47 -8.75 5.30
C PRO A 17 22.18 -8.94 6.10
N ASN A 18 21.71 -7.92 6.83
CA ASN A 18 20.52 -8.00 7.65
C ASN A 18 19.37 -7.31 6.91
N THR A 19 18.58 -8.11 6.20
CA THR A 19 17.31 -7.71 5.61
C THR A 19 16.37 -7.30 6.76
N LYS A 20 16.36 -6.01 7.13
CA LYS A 20 15.82 -5.45 8.39
C LYS A 20 14.30 -5.62 8.61
N HIS A 21 13.58 -6.33 7.75
CA HIS A 21 12.13 -6.46 7.85
C HIS A 21 11.72 -7.93 7.75
N ASP A 22 11.10 -8.41 8.82
CA ASP A 22 10.36 -9.66 8.87
C ASP A 22 9.12 -9.61 7.97
N ALA A 23 8.56 -10.79 7.66
CA ALA A 23 7.37 -10.92 6.83
C ALA A 23 6.17 -10.15 7.42
N GLU A 24 6.15 -9.95 8.73
CA GLU A 24 5.08 -9.29 9.47
C GLU A 24 5.20 -7.75 9.46
N GLY A 25 6.41 -7.20 9.40
CA GLY A 25 6.66 -5.75 9.47
C GLY A 25 7.03 -5.08 8.14
N TYR A 26 7.42 -5.82 7.10
CA TYR A 26 7.83 -5.19 5.83
C TYR A 26 6.72 -4.31 5.24
N GLY A 27 7.01 -3.01 5.12
CA GLY A 27 6.10 -2.05 4.50
C GLY A 27 4.84 -1.74 5.31
N LEU A 28 4.73 -2.22 6.56
CA LEU A 28 3.60 -2.00 7.45
C LEU A 28 4.04 -1.16 8.65
N HIS A 29 3.25 -0.16 9.03
CA HIS A 29 3.55 0.70 10.16
C HIS A 29 2.27 1.08 10.92
N ARG A 30 2.27 0.85 12.25
CA ARG A 30 1.21 1.26 13.16
C ARG A 30 1.32 2.75 13.50
N GLU A 31 0.28 3.52 13.23
CA GLU A 31 0.10 4.88 13.74
C GLU A 31 -0.91 4.85 14.89
N GLU A 32 -0.46 5.20 16.09
CA GLU A 32 -1.32 5.27 17.27
C GLU A 32 -2.29 6.47 17.23
N ALA A 33 -3.39 6.34 17.97
CA ALA A 33 -4.36 7.42 18.09
C ALA A 33 -3.73 8.65 18.76
N ASN A 34 -4.04 9.83 18.22
CA ASN A 34 -3.70 11.12 18.81
C ASN A 34 -4.95 12.00 18.89
N GLU A 35 -4.80 13.20 19.48
CA GLU A 35 -5.89 14.16 19.68
C GLU A 35 -6.68 14.51 18.40
N ARG A 36 -6.05 14.38 17.22
CA ARG A 36 -6.62 14.80 15.94
C ARG A 36 -6.97 13.62 15.02
N ARG A 37 -6.45 12.42 15.27
CA ARG A 37 -6.53 11.26 14.38
C ARG A 37 -6.68 9.98 15.18
N GLY A 38 -7.63 9.14 14.79
CA GLY A 38 -7.72 7.77 15.30
C GLY A 38 -6.56 6.91 14.79
N ALA A 39 -6.31 5.81 15.48
CA ALA A 39 -5.25 4.87 15.15
C ALA A 39 -5.48 4.18 13.80
N SER A 40 -4.38 3.76 13.17
CA SER A 40 -4.39 3.20 11.82
C SER A 40 -3.10 2.49 11.42
N TRP A 41 -3.18 1.64 10.40
CA TRP A 41 -2.06 1.00 9.74
C TRP A 41 -1.72 1.64 8.40
N TRP A 42 -0.44 1.95 8.21
CA TRP A 42 0.11 2.39 6.93
C TRP A 42 0.70 1.21 6.18
N VAL A 43 0.36 1.11 4.90
CA VAL A 43 1.13 0.37 3.91
C VAL A 43 1.99 1.39 3.19
N ASN A 44 3.31 1.24 3.23
CA ASN A 44 4.28 2.09 2.55
C ASN A 44 5.37 1.23 1.92
N ILE A 45 5.18 0.89 0.65
CA ILE A 45 6.11 0.10 -0.14
C ILE A 45 6.49 0.83 -1.43
N ARG A 46 7.65 0.46 -1.99
CA ARG A 46 8.09 0.93 -3.30
C ARG A 46 8.29 -0.26 -4.23
N ARG A 47 7.71 -0.18 -5.43
CA ARG A 47 7.87 -1.20 -6.48
C ARG A 47 8.10 -0.50 -7.81
N ARG A 48 9.17 -0.88 -8.52
CA ARG A 48 9.52 -0.36 -9.86
C ARG A 48 9.46 1.19 -9.95
N GLY A 49 9.94 1.88 -8.92
CA GLY A 49 9.92 3.36 -8.85
C GLY A 49 8.60 3.98 -8.35
N HIS A 50 7.51 3.22 -8.30
CA HIS A 50 6.23 3.69 -7.79
C HIS A 50 6.15 3.58 -6.26
N LYS A 51 5.87 4.71 -5.61
CA LYS A 51 5.58 4.76 -4.17
C LYS A 51 4.11 4.42 -3.95
N ILE A 52 3.85 3.32 -3.25
CA ILE A 52 2.51 2.82 -2.98
C ILE A 52 2.26 3.04 -1.49
N VAL A 53 1.34 3.97 -1.21
CA VAL A 53 1.01 4.37 0.16
C VAL A 53 -0.49 4.28 0.36
N ARG A 54 -0.92 3.55 1.39
CA ARG A 54 -2.34 3.46 1.75
C ARG A 54 -2.53 3.36 3.26
N LEU A 55 -3.64 3.93 3.74
CA LEU A 55 -3.99 3.98 5.15
C LEU A 55 -5.22 3.13 5.45
N PHE A 56 -5.13 2.30 6.48
CA PHE A 56 -6.18 1.42 6.98
C PHE A 56 -6.53 1.85 8.41
N LYS A 57 -7.69 2.48 8.62
CA LYS A 57 -8.06 3.04 9.93
C LYS A 57 -8.84 2.04 10.76
N ASP A 58 -8.57 1.99 12.06
CA ASP A 58 -9.32 1.17 13.01
C ASP A 58 -10.80 1.57 13.01
N SER A 59 -11.09 2.87 12.92
CA SER A 59 -12.47 3.39 12.78
C SER A 59 -13.24 2.95 11.52
N ILE A 60 -12.55 2.36 10.54
CA ILE A 60 -13.15 1.80 9.32
C ILE A 60 -13.28 0.28 9.43
N TYR A 61 -12.29 -0.40 10.03
CA TYR A 61 -12.22 -1.86 10.09
C TYR A 61 -12.63 -2.47 11.42
N GLY A 62 -12.91 -1.65 12.44
CA GLY A 62 -13.46 -2.04 13.74
C GLY A 62 -12.40 -2.19 14.84
N SER A 63 -11.21 -2.69 14.52
CA SER A 63 -10.14 -2.93 15.49
C SER A 63 -8.74 -2.76 14.88
N ASP A 64 -7.73 -2.77 15.74
CA ASP A 64 -6.31 -2.81 15.37
C ASP A 64 -6.00 -4.04 14.51
N ASP A 65 -6.36 -5.24 14.98
CA ASP A 65 -6.12 -6.52 14.29
C ASP A 65 -6.82 -6.58 12.92
N ALA A 66 -8.07 -6.10 12.84
CA ALA A 66 -8.81 -6.07 11.58
C ALA A 66 -8.18 -5.09 10.58
N ALA A 67 -7.71 -3.92 11.06
CA ALA A 67 -7.01 -2.96 10.22
C ALA A 67 -5.63 -3.50 9.76
N TYR A 68 -4.89 -4.20 10.64
CA TYR A 68 -3.64 -4.86 10.31
C TYR A 68 -3.83 -5.93 9.25
N ALA A 69 -4.80 -6.82 9.43
CA ALA A 69 -5.10 -7.90 8.48
C ALA A 69 -5.37 -7.35 7.07
N GLN A 70 -6.13 -6.26 6.97
CA GLN A 70 -6.44 -5.60 5.70
C GLN A 70 -5.22 -4.90 5.09
N ALA A 71 -4.39 -4.25 5.92
CA ALA A 71 -3.14 -3.64 5.47
C ALA A 71 -2.16 -4.69 4.94
N ARG A 72 -2.04 -5.83 5.63
CA ARG A 72 -1.23 -6.99 5.22
C ARG A 72 -1.74 -7.59 3.91
N ALA A 73 -3.03 -7.88 3.81
CA ALA A 73 -3.63 -8.40 2.58
C ALA A 73 -3.41 -7.46 1.38
N TYR A 74 -3.55 -6.15 1.59
CA TYR A 74 -3.28 -5.16 0.54
C TYR A 74 -1.81 -5.14 0.12
N ARG A 75 -0.88 -5.20 1.09
CA ARG A 75 0.55 -5.30 0.79
C ARG A 75 0.82 -6.55 -0.03
N ASP A 76 0.33 -7.70 0.41
CA ASP A 76 0.60 -8.99 -0.23
C ASP A 76 0.01 -9.03 -1.65
N ALA A 77 -1.19 -8.51 -1.86
CA ALA A 77 -1.79 -8.33 -3.20
C ALA A 77 -0.92 -7.44 -4.12
N ILE A 78 -0.35 -6.35 -3.59
CA ILE A 78 0.54 -5.49 -4.38
C ILE A 78 1.86 -6.21 -4.73
N ILE A 79 2.43 -6.96 -3.78
CA ILE A 79 3.67 -7.72 -4.01
C ILE A 79 3.44 -8.82 -5.05
N ALA A 80 2.31 -9.52 -4.98
CA ALA A 80 1.93 -10.58 -5.92
C ALA A 80 1.52 -10.04 -7.30
N ALA A 81 1.10 -8.77 -7.41
CA ALA A 81 0.71 -8.19 -8.69
C ALA A 81 1.83 -7.42 -9.40
N ILE A 82 2.86 -6.98 -8.67
CA ILE A 82 3.93 -6.12 -9.21
C ILE A 82 5.29 -6.73 -8.86
N PRO A 83 5.95 -7.42 -9.80
CA PRO A 83 7.23 -8.06 -9.53
C PRO A 83 8.27 -7.02 -9.11
N PRO A 84 9.22 -7.41 -8.23
CA PRO A 84 10.41 -6.60 -7.97
C PRO A 84 11.12 -6.25 -9.28
N ALA A 85 11.87 -5.15 -9.28
CA ALA A 85 12.74 -4.89 -10.43
C ALA A 85 13.82 -5.98 -10.50
N THR A 86 14.20 -6.41 -11.70
CA THR A 86 15.30 -7.37 -11.84
C THR A 86 16.65 -6.64 -11.80
N ASN A 87 17.71 -7.35 -11.42
CA ASN A 87 19.07 -6.83 -11.49
C ASN A 87 19.48 -6.46 -12.93
N HIS A 88 18.92 -7.17 -13.91
CA HIS A 88 19.13 -6.90 -15.32
C HIS A 88 18.44 -5.60 -15.78
N GLU A 89 17.18 -5.37 -15.38
CA GLU A 89 16.49 -4.08 -15.61
C GLU A 89 17.29 -2.90 -15.05
N GLN A 90 17.83 -3.03 -13.84
CA GLN A 90 18.68 -1.99 -13.25
C GLN A 90 20.00 -1.79 -14.00
N ALA A 91 20.62 -2.87 -14.48
CA ALA A 91 21.89 -2.81 -15.19
C ALA A 91 21.74 -2.17 -16.59
N VAL A 92 20.56 -2.27 -17.21
CA VAL A 92 20.27 -1.70 -18.53
C VAL A 92 19.74 -0.26 -18.44
N LEU A 93 19.22 0.18 -17.28
CA LEU A 93 18.63 1.51 -17.09
C LEU A 93 19.59 2.63 -17.53
N LEU A 94 19.21 3.38 -18.56
CA LEU A 94 19.97 4.51 -19.09
C LEU A 94 19.88 5.70 -18.14
N ARG A 95 21.04 6.25 -17.75
CA ARG A 95 21.12 7.47 -16.94
C ARG A 95 21.06 8.71 -17.83
N LYS A 96 20.48 9.81 -17.32
CA LYS A 96 20.29 11.07 -18.05
C LYS A 96 21.59 11.67 -18.61
N ASN A 97 22.73 11.34 -18.02
CA ASN A 97 24.06 11.81 -18.39
C ASN A 97 24.80 10.85 -19.35
N ASN A 98 24.11 9.84 -19.91
CA ASN A 98 24.76 8.87 -20.78
C ASN A 98 24.87 9.37 -22.22
N GLN A 99 26.10 9.52 -22.72
CA GLN A 99 26.40 9.93 -24.09
C GLN A 99 26.62 8.75 -25.05
N SER A 100 26.71 7.52 -24.54
CA SER A 100 27.08 6.35 -25.35
C SER A 100 25.89 5.60 -25.95
N GLY A 101 24.69 5.81 -25.41
CA GLY A 101 23.48 5.06 -25.76
C GLY A 101 23.34 3.71 -25.05
N ILE A 102 24.33 3.26 -24.26
CA ILE A 102 24.32 2.00 -23.50
C ILE A 102 24.72 2.26 -22.05
N SER A 103 23.92 1.77 -21.09
CA SER A 103 24.11 2.10 -19.67
C SER A 103 25.49 1.69 -19.15
N GLU A 104 26.11 2.59 -18.37
CA GLU A 104 27.44 2.43 -17.76
C GLU A 104 28.60 2.19 -18.75
N VAL A 105 28.44 2.65 -20.01
CA VAL A 105 29.54 2.84 -20.96
C VAL A 105 29.79 4.33 -21.13
N ARG A 106 31.00 4.81 -20.81
CA ARG A 106 31.34 6.24 -20.88
C ARG A 106 32.76 6.48 -21.36
N ARG A 107 32.98 7.66 -21.93
CA ARG A 107 34.30 8.20 -22.22
C ARG A 107 34.88 8.76 -20.92
N VAL A 108 36.12 8.40 -20.60
CA VAL A 108 36.85 8.86 -19.42
C VAL A 108 38.18 9.43 -19.88
N GLU A 109 38.44 10.69 -19.52
CA GLU A 109 39.74 11.31 -19.71
C GLU A 109 40.68 10.83 -18.61
N THR A 110 41.79 10.21 -18.98
CA THR A 110 42.81 9.76 -18.02
C THR A 110 44.15 10.43 -18.32
N ARG A 111 45.07 10.42 -17.35
CA ARG A 111 46.42 11.00 -17.52
C ARG A 111 47.22 10.33 -18.65
N GLU A 112 46.87 9.10 -19.00
CA GLU A 112 47.54 8.29 -20.02
C GLU A 112 46.82 8.34 -21.39
N GLY A 113 45.75 9.14 -21.49
CA GLY A 113 44.93 9.32 -22.70
C GLY A 113 43.47 8.96 -22.51
N ASP A 114 42.65 9.29 -23.50
CA ASP A 114 41.21 9.05 -23.45
C ASP A 114 40.90 7.55 -23.56
N VAL A 115 39.98 7.07 -22.73
CA VAL A 115 39.53 5.67 -22.74
C VAL A 115 38.02 5.57 -22.80
N TRP A 116 37.53 4.53 -23.46
CA TRP A 116 36.16 4.07 -23.34
C TRP A 116 36.08 3.04 -22.22
N GLN A 117 35.29 3.32 -21.19
CA GLN A 117 35.13 2.47 -20.01
C GLN A 117 33.77 1.78 -20.02
N ALA A 118 33.77 0.46 -19.87
CA ALA A 118 32.59 -0.34 -19.56
C ALA A 118 32.58 -0.67 -18.05
N THR A 119 31.43 -0.55 -17.41
CA THR A 119 31.25 -0.87 -15.98
C THR A 119 30.02 -1.75 -15.77
N LEU A 120 30.11 -2.77 -14.91
CA LEU A 120 28.97 -3.55 -14.40
C LEU A 120 29.01 -3.58 -12.88
N MET A 121 27.90 -3.20 -12.24
CA MET A 121 27.67 -3.47 -10.83
C MET A 121 27.03 -4.86 -10.69
N THR A 122 27.62 -5.71 -9.86
CA THR A 122 27.09 -7.02 -9.47
C THR A 122 27.04 -7.11 -7.95
N ASN A 123 26.33 -8.11 -7.42
CA ASN A 123 26.31 -8.38 -5.97
C ASN A 123 27.71 -8.69 -5.41
N GLU A 124 28.61 -9.19 -6.27
CA GLU A 124 30.02 -9.51 -5.95
C GLU A 124 30.95 -8.28 -6.04
N GLY A 125 30.42 -7.12 -6.45
CA GLY A 125 31.15 -5.88 -6.59
C GLY A 125 31.13 -5.30 -8.01
N GLN A 126 32.03 -4.35 -8.24
CA GLN A 126 32.07 -3.56 -9.48
C GLN A 126 33.12 -4.10 -10.45
N LYS A 127 32.68 -4.56 -11.62
CA LYS A 127 33.54 -4.90 -12.76
C LYS A 127 33.74 -3.64 -13.61
N ARG A 128 34.99 -3.32 -13.95
CA ARG A 128 35.35 -2.19 -14.83
C ARG A 128 36.40 -2.64 -15.84
N GLU A 129 36.27 -2.21 -17.08
CA GLU A 129 37.25 -2.49 -18.14
C GLU A 129 37.38 -1.28 -19.05
N ASN A 130 38.62 -0.94 -19.41
CA ASN A 130 38.97 0.27 -20.15
C ASN A 130 39.58 -0.09 -21.51
N PHE A 131 39.14 0.60 -22.55
CA PHE A 131 39.63 0.47 -23.92
C PHE A 131 40.23 1.80 -24.37
N SER A 132 41.54 1.82 -24.62
CA SER A 132 42.26 3.04 -24.98
C SER A 132 41.92 3.55 -26.38
N VAL A 133 41.60 4.84 -26.49
CA VAL A 133 41.35 5.52 -27.77
C VAL A 133 42.65 5.65 -28.57
N SER A 134 43.80 5.87 -27.92
CA SER A 134 45.08 5.99 -28.62
C SER A 134 45.52 4.67 -29.28
N LYS A 135 45.17 3.54 -28.68
CA LYS A 135 45.52 2.20 -29.20
C LYS A 135 44.57 1.69 -30.29
N PHE A 136 43.27 1.97 -30.15
CA PHE A 136 42.25 1.35 -31.00
C PHE A 136 41.47 2.34 -31.87
N GLY A 137 41.63 3.64 -31.66
CA GLY A 137 40.79 4.67 -32.27
C GLY A 137 39.44 4.81 -31.57
N GLU A 138 38.84 6.00 -31.67
CA GLU A 138 37.63 6.40 -30.93
C GLU A 138 36.47 5.41 -31.16
N GLN A 139 36.20 5.08 -32.42
CA GLN A 139 35.03 4.28 -32.79
C GLN A 139 35.19 2.80 -32.43
N ALA A 140 36.38 2.22 -32.61
CA ALA A 140 36.61 0.84 -32.25
C ALA A 140 36.72 0.64 -30.74
N ALA A 141 37.33 1.58 -30.00
CA ALA A 141 37.34 1.56 -28.53
C ALA A 141 35.91 1.62 -27.95
N LYS A 142 35.04 2.46 -28.53
CA LYS A 142 33.62 2.51 -28.17
C LYS A 142 32.91 1.18 -28.44
N LEU A 143 33.09 0.59 -29.63
CA LEU A 143 32.47 -0.69 -29.98
C LEU A 143 32.92 -1.83 -29.07
N MET A 144 34.21 -1.87 -28.70
CA MET A 144 34.73 -2.87 -27.76
C MET A 144 34.14 -2.73 -26.36
N ALA A 145 34.04 -1.51 -25.84
CA ALA A 145 33.38 -1.26 -24.56
C ALA A 145 31.90 -1.70 -24.56
N ILE A 146 31.20 -1.46 -25.67
CA ILE A 146 29.81 -1.91 -25.88
C ILE A 146 29.71 -3.43 -25.93
N ALA A 147 30.58 -4.10 -26.70
CA ALA A 147 30.59 -5.55 -26.84
C ALA A 147 30.86 -6.24 -25.50
N GLN A 148 31.83 -5.72 -24.73
CA GLN A 148 32.14 -6.24 -23.41
C GLN A 148 30.98 -6.06 -22.43
N ARG A 149 30.32 -4.88 -22.46
CA ARG A 149 29.12 -4.62 -21.66
C ARG A 149 28.00 -5.62 -21.97
N ARG A 150 27.75 -5.90 -23.26
CA ARG A 150 26.74 -6.89 -23.69
C ARG A 150 27.08 -8.30 -23.19
N LYS A 151 28.35 -8.71 -23.29
CA LYS A 151 28.82 -10.00 -22.77
C LYS A 151 28.60 -10.12 -21.26
N TRP A 152 28.90 -9.08 -20.51
CA TRP A 152 28.67 -9.04 -19.06
C TRP A 152 27.19 -9.08 -18.68
N LEU A 153 26.31 -8.42 -19.44
CA LEU A 153 24.86 -8.47 -19.23
C LEU A 153 24.29 -9.86 -19.55
N ALA A 154 24.73 -10.49 -20.64
CA ALA A 154 24.31 -11.84 -21.02
C ALA A 154 24.73 -12.91 -20.00
N ALA A 155 25.86 -12.70 -19.31
CA ALA A 155 26.35 -13.59 -18.26
C ALA A 155 25.82 -13.24 -16.86
N LEU A 156 25.04 -12.16 -16.70
CA LEU A 156 24.47 -11.77 -15.41
C LEU A 156 23.27 -12.67 -15.11
N PRO A 157 23.29 -13.46 -14.01
CA PRO A 157 22.12 -14.24 -13.63
C PRO A 157 20.96 -13.31 -13.34
N VAL A 158 19.80 -13.53 -13.96
CA VAL A 158 18.63 -12.67 -13.77
C VAL A 158 17.99 -13.00 -12.43
N THR A 159 17.97 -12.03 -11.52
CA THR A 159 17.40 -12.18 -10.18
C THR A 159 16.53 -11.00 -9.83
N HIS A 160 15.40 -11.26 -9.16
CA HIS A 160 14.57 -10.22 -8.57
C HIS A 160 15.30 -9.48 -7.43
N LEU A 161 15.32 -8.15 -7.49
CA LEU A 161 15.85 -7.31 -6.42
C LEU A 161 14.73 -7.00 -5.42
N ALA A 162 14.46 -7.98 -4.56
CA ALA A 162 13.54 -7.81 -3.45
C ALA A 162 14.30 -7.29 -2.21
N TYR A 163 13.74 -6.27 -1.56
CA TYR A 163 14.33 -5.64 -0.37
C TYR A 163 14.07 -6.41 0.93
N ALA A 164 13.14 -7.38 0.92
CA ALA A 164 12.75 -8.20 2.06
C ALA A 164 12.74 -9.69 1.67
N HIS A 165 13.05 -10.59 2.62
CA HIS A 165 13.10 -12.03 2.36
C HIS A 165 11.75 -12.55 1.84
N HIS A 166 10.67 -12.19 2.52
CA HIS A 166 9.31 -12.55 2.11
C HIS A 166 8.95 -12.02 0.71
N ALA A 167 9.39 -10.80 0.39
CA ALA A 167 9.21 -10.24 -0.95
C ALA A 167 10.04 -10.96 -2.02
N ALA A 168 11.13 -11.63 -1.64
CA ALA A 168 11.95 -12.44 -2.53
C ALA A 168 11.30 -13.81 -2.78
N GLU A 169 10.78 -14.45 -1.73
CA GLU A 169 10.05 -15.71 -1.79
C GLU A 169 8.81 -15.59 -2.68
N VAL A 170 7.93 -14.61 -2.42
CA VAL A 170 6.75 -14.35 -3.24
C VAL A 170 7.13 -14.08 -4.70
N ALA A 171 8.27 -13.40 -4.92
CA ALA A 171 8.72 -13.14 -6.27
C ALA A 171 9.25 -14.39 -6.99
N GLN A 172 9.86 -15.31 -6.25
CA GLN A 172 10.29 -16.60 -6.77
C GLN A 172 9.09 -17.51 -7.05
N GLU A 173 8.06 -17.49 -6.21
CA GLU A 173 6.86 -18.32 -6.38
C GLU A 173 5.98 -17.85 -7.54
N HIS A 174 5.70 -16.54 -7.62
CA HIS A 174 4.73 -16.01 -8.58
C HIS A 174 5.34 -15.54 -9.91
N PHE A 175 6.65 -15.29 -9.95
CA PHE A 175 7.31 -14.69 -11.12
C PHE A 175 8.60 -15.42 -11.54
N ALA A 176 8.82 -16.67 -11.12
CA ALA A 176 9.97 -17.44 -11.60
C ALA A 176 9.98 -17.57 -13.13
N ASP A 177 8.81 -17.73 -13.74
CA ASP A 177 8.67 -17.89 -15.20
C ASP A 177 9.04 -16.62 -15.97
N ASP A 178 8.85 -15.44 -15.37
CA ASP A 178 9.23 -14.14 -15.95
C ASP A 178 10.75 -13.97 -16.09
N LEU A 179 11.54 -14.83 -15.42
CA LEU A 179 13.01 -14.82 -15.48
C LEU A 179 13.58 -15.69 -16.60
N ILE A 180 12.74 -16.48 -17.30
CA ILE A 180 13.17 -17.38 -18.37
C ILE A 180 13.35 -16.57 -19.68
N PRO A 181 14.55 -16.45 -20.26
CA PRO A 181 14.75 -15.72 -21.50
C PRO A 181 14.12 -16.46 -22.68
N VAL A 182 13.02 -15.94 -23.24
CA VAL A 182 12.21 -16.66 -24.25
C VAL A 182 12.89 -16.74 -25.63
N SER A 183 13.97 -16.01 -25.94
CA SER A 183 14.50 -16.03 -27.32
C SER A 183 15.95 -15.57 -27.54
N GLY A 184 16.82 -15.60 -26.52
CA GLY A 184 18.16 -15.01 -26.63
C GLY A 184 18.16 -13.47 -26.73
N VAL A 185 16.97 -12.87 -26.76
CA VAL A 185 16.68 -11.51 -26.30
C VAL A 185 16.42 -11.62 -24.80
N MET A 186 17.09 -10.74 -24.03
CA MET A 186 17.04 -10.70 -22.57
C MET A 186 15.59 -10.62 -22.07
N PRO A 187 15.26 -11.15 -20.87
CA PRO A 187 13.90 -11.08 -20.35
C PRO A 187 13.47 -9.61 -20.21
N GLU A 188 12.61 -9.19 -21.13
CA GLU A 188 11.96 -7.90 -21.14
C GLU A 188 10.74 -7.98 -20.22
N THR A 189 10.96 -7.97 -18.90
CA THR A 189 9.86 -7.75 -17.95
C THR A 189 9.45 -6.28 -17.96
N HIS A 190 9.14 -5.72 -19.14
CA HIS A 190 8.72 -4.33 -19.31
C HIS A 190 7.25 -4.17 -18.97
N LEU A 191 6.88 -4.35 -17.70
CA LEU A 191 5.66 -3.72 -17.18
C LEU A 191 5.83 -2.21 -17.34
N THR A 192 5.02 -1.62 -18.20
CA THR A 192 5.02 -0.18 -18.44
C THR A 192 4.50 0.56 -17.19
N ASP A 193 4.92 1.82 -17.02
CA ASP A 193 4.45 2.65 -15.90
C ASP A 193 2.91 2.71 -15.83
N ASP A 194 2.23 2.66 -16.97
CA ASP A 194 0.77 2.74 -17.05
C ASP A 194 0.09 1.42 -16.67
N GLU A 195 0.66 0.27 -17.02
CA GLU A 195 0.20 -1.03 -16.54
C GLU A 195 0.39 -1.16 -15.01
N ILE A 196 1.53 -0.69 -14.48
CA ILE A 196 1.78 -0.69 -13.04
C ILE A 196 0.72 0.16 -12.32
N LYS A 197 0.45 1.37 -12.82
CA LYS A 197 -0.62 2.23 -12.27
C LYS A 197 -2.00 1.56 -12.37
N ALA A 198 -2.30 0.89 -13.48
CA ALA A 198 -3.57 0.21 -13.69
C ALA A 198 -3.76 -0.97 -12.71
N ARG A 199 -2.71 -1.76 -12.46
CA ARG A 199 -2.72 -2.84 -11.46
C ARG A 199 -2.93 -2.28 -10.05
N ILE A 200 -2.19 -1.24 -9.66
CA ILE A 200 -2.37 -0.55 -8.37
C ILE A 200 -3.80 -0.04 -8.24
N LYS A 201 -4.36 0.58 -9.29
CA LYS A 201 -5.73 1.09 -9.29
C LYS A 201 -6.75 -0.04 -9.10
N THR A 202 -6.58 -1.15 -9.80
CA THR A 202 -7.49 -2.31 -9.71
C THR A 202 -7.54 -2.87 -8.29
N ILE A 203 -6.38 -3.06 -7.66
CA ILE A 203 -6.28 -3.50 -6.26
C ILE A 203 -6.88 -2.44 -5.32
N ASN A 204 -6.66 -1.15 -5.60
CA ASN A 204 -7.27 -0.09 -4.80
C ASN A 204 -8.80 -0.14 -4.83
N ASP A 205 -9.37 -0.27 -6.03
CA ASP A 205 -10.81 -0.34 -6.27
C ASP A 205 -11.43 -1.59 -5.63
N GLU A 206 -10.76 -2.74 -5.67
CA GLU A 206 -11.21 -3.96 -4.98
C GLU A 206 -11.29 -3.79 -3.46
N PHE A 207 -10.21 -3.30 -2.84
CA PHE A 207 -10.19 -3.05 -1.40
C PHE A 207 -11.15 -1.92 -0.98
N ASP A 208 -11.43 -0.95 -1.86
CA ASP A 208 -12.44 0.08 -1.59
C ASP A 208 -13.86 -0.50 -1.65
N ARG A 209 -14.14 -1.44 -2.58
CA ARG A 209 -15.42 -2.16 -2.68
C ARG A 209 -15.65 -3.08 -1.48
N ASN A 210 -14.60 -3.74 -1.00
CA ASN A 210 -14.69 -4.72 0.10
C ASN A 210 -14.56 -4.07 1.49
N ARG A 211 -14.66 -2.74 1.60
CA ARG A 211 -14.67 -2.07 2.90
C ARG A 211 -15.88 -2.52 3.71
N PRO A 212 -15.71 -2.74 5.02
CA PRO A 212 -16.83 -3.08 5.87
C PRO A 212 -17.95 -2.04 5.79
N THR A 213 -19.17 -2.54 5.67
CA THR A 213 -20.37 -1.71 5.67
C THR A 213 -20.55 -1.11 7.05
N ARG A 214 -20.75 0.21 7.12
CA ARG A 214 -20.83 0.94 8.39
C ARG A 214 -22.15 1.68 8.49
N LEU A 215 -22.73 1.67 9.68
CA LEU A 215 -24.00 2.33 9.94
C LEU A 215 -23.80 3.30 11.10
N ARG A 216 -23.94 4.60 10.81
CA ARG A 216 -24.00 5.64 11.83
C ARG A 216 -25.43 6.05 12.06
N VAL A 217 -25.89 5.96 13.31
CA VAL A 217 -27.20 6.46 13.74
C VAL A 217 -27.00 7.48 14.86
N ARG A 218 -27.54 8.68 14.67
CA ARG A 218 -27.55 9.73 15.68
C ARG A 218 -28.95 10.24 15.89
N VAL A 219 -29.42 10.21 17.13
CA VAL A 219 -30.70 10.79 17.53
C VAL A 219 -30.44 11.87 18.57
N LYS A 220 -30.79 13.12 18.25
CA LYS A 220 -30.52 14.27 19.14
C LYS A 220 -31.59 15.35 19.01
N SER A 221 -31.92 16.01 20.11
CA SER A 221 -32.74 17.22 20.12
C SER A 221 -31.86 18.47 20.01
N TYR A 222 -32.17 19.35 19.06
CA TYR A 222 -31.44 20.61 18.84
C TYR A 222 -32.20 21.84 19.31
N HIS A 223 -33.53 21.76 19.32
CA HIS A 223 -34.44 22.83 19.70
C HIS A 223 -35.57 22.23 20.54
N ALA A 224 -36.20 23.06 21.37
CA ALA A 224 -37.41 22.65 22.06
C ALA A 224 -38.43 22.13 21.03
N ALA A 225 -39.00 20.94 21.29
CA ALA A 225 -39.99 20.26 20.46
C ALA A 225 -39.54 19.67 19.10
N ARG A 226 -38.23 19.48 18.83
CA ARG A 226 -37.77 18.79 17.60
C ARG A 226 -36.68 17.75 17.85
N LEU A 227 -36.98 16.50 17.50
CA LEU A 227 -36.03 15.41 17.54
C LEU A 227 -35.46 15.14 16.14
N SER A 228 -34.14 15.09 16.01
CA SER A 228 -33.45 14.83 14.74
C SER A 228 -32.88 13.42 14.71
N VAL A 229 -33.31 12.63 13.72
CA VAL A 229 -32.80 11.29 13.40
C VAL A 229 -31.88 11.40 12.20
N PHE A 230 -30.61 11.10 12.40
CA PHE A 230 -29.58 11.11 11.37
C PHE A 230 -29.06 9.69 11.15
N VAL A 231 -29.05 9.25 9.90
CA VAL A 231 -28.51 7.95 9.49
C VAL A 231 -27.51 8.17 8.36
N SER A 232 -26.37 7.49 8.41
CA SER A 232 -25.36 7.54 7.36
C SER A 232 -24.64 6.22 7.21
N ASP A 233 -24.24 5.89 5.98
CA ASP A 233 -23.37 4.75 5.66
C ASP A 233 -21.89 4.96 6.09
N ALA A 234 -21.58 6.15 6.61
CA ALA A 234 -20.23 6.60 6.94
C ALA A 234 -19.20 6.40 5.81
N GLY A 235 -19.64 6.22 4.55
CA GLY A 235 -18.85 5.87 3.38
C GLY A 235 -18.05 7.04 2.79
N LYS A 236 -17.45 6.83 1.61
CA LYS A 236 -16.82 7.88 0.81
C LYS A 236 -17.15 7.68 -0.68
N PRO A 237 -18.05 8.48 -1.27
CA PRO A 237 -18.85 9.53 -0.64
C PRO A 237 -19.89 8.96 0.34
N ALA A 238 -20.11 9.61 1.48
CA ALA A 238 -21.08 9.14 2.46
C ALA A 238 -22.51 9.45 2.01
N LYS A 239 -23.36 8.43 1.90
CA LYS A 239 -24.82 8.62 1.86
C LYS A 239 -25.28 8.97 3.27
N ARG A 240 -26.13 9.99 3.40
CA ARG A 240 -26.67 10.46 4.68
C ARG A 240 -28.09 10.97 4.54
N ARG A 241 -28.89 10.77 5.59
CA ARG A 241 -30.23 11.32 5.71
C ARG A 241 -30.47 11.88 7.10
N LEU A 242 -31.16 13.01 7.12
CA LEU A 242 -31.63 13.67 8.34
C LEU A 242 -33.15 13.79 8.27
N VAL A 243 -33.84 13.20 9.23
CA VAL A 243 -35.30 13.30 9.40
C VAL A 243 -35.58 14.01 10.72
N GLN A 244 -36.55 14.92 10.72
CA GLN A 244 -36.96 15.63 11.92
C GLN A 244 -38.37 15.19 12.34
N ILE A 245 -38.54 14.96 13.63
CA ILE A 245 -39.80 14.61 14.27
C ILE A 245 -40.23 15.79 15.13
N ASN A 246 -41.46 16.26 14.93
CA ASN A 246 -42.06 17.28 15.78
C ASN A 246 -42.56 16.61 17.06
N THR A 247 -42.06 17.04 18.21
CA THR A 247 -42.36 16.44 19.51
C THR A 247 -43.16 17.39 20.42
N ARG A 248 -43.77 18.46 19.88
CA ARG A 248 -44.46 19.50 20.68
C ARG A 248 -45.66 18.97 21.46
N SER A 249 -46.37 18.00 20.89
CA SER A 249 -47.61 17.43 21.44
C SER A 249 -47.50 15.92 21.65
N MET A 250 -46.27 15.38 21.68
CA MET A 250 -46.04 13.96 21.83
C MET A 250 -45.69 13.64 23.28
N GLU A 251 -46.36 12.63 23.82
CA GLU A 251 -45.90 12.00 25.05
C GLU A 251 -44.57 11.28 24.82
N ARG A 252 -43.82 11.03 25.90
CA ARG A 252 -42.48 10.46 25.79
C ARG A 252 -42.46 9.11 25.05
N ALA A 253 -43.42 8.24 25.35
CA ALA A 253 -43.57 6.94 24.70
C ALA A 253 -43.86 7.06 23.19
N GLU A 254 -44.72 8.00 22.80
CA GLU A 254 -45.07 8.27 21.39
C GLU A 254 -43.87 8.80 20.61
N MET A 255 -43.11 9.72 21.22
CA MET A 255 -41.87 10.24 20.64
C MET A 255 -40.85 9.11 20.42
N LEU A 256 -40.66 8.21 21.39
CA LEU A 256 -39.72 7.09 21.25
C LEU A 256 -40.18 6.10 20.18
N ALA A 257 -41.49 5.79 20.11
CA ALA A 257 -42.05 4.95 19.05
C ALA A 257 -41.85 5.58 17.65
N ALA A 258 -42.10 6.88 17.51
CA ALA A 258 -41.85 7.61 16.28
C ALA A 258 -40.36 7.62 15.90
N ALA A 259 -39.46 7.78 16.88
CA ALA A 259 -38.02 7.72 16.66
C ALA A 259 -37.59 6.33 16.17
N LYS A 260 -38.05 5.25 16.83
CA LYS A 260 -37.78 3.86 16.43
C LYS A 260 -38.22 3.60 15.00
N SER A 261 -39.47 3.93 14.68
CA SER A 261 -40.03 3.76 13.32
C SER A 261 -39.24 4.54 12.26
N LYS A 262 -38.83 5.78 12.56
CA LYS A 262 -38.02 6.58 11.62
C LYS A 262 -36.60 6.05 11.46
N VAL A 263 -35.96 5.58 12.53
CA VAL A 263 -34.64 4.95 12.45
C VAL A 263 -34.71 3.70 11.57
N GLU A 264 -35.66 2.80 11.85
CA GLU A 264 -35.86 1.56 11.10
C GLU A 264 -36.14 1.82 9.61
N ALA A 265 -37.09 2.70 9.30
CA ALA A 265 -37.45 3.03 7.92
C ALA A 265 -36.28 3.64 7.14
N VAL A 266 -35.49 4.52 7.77
CA VAL A 266 -34.34 5.12 7.09
C VAL A 266 -33.23 4.10 6.89
N ILE A 267 -32.97 3.19 7.84
CA ILE A 267 -31.97 2.13 7.65
C ILE A 267 -32.40 1.20 6.51
N ALA A 268 -33.68 0.79 6.49
CA ALA A 268 -34.22 -0.11 5.47
C ALA A 268 -34.11 0.46 4.05
N GLU A 269 -34.25 1.79 3.89
CA GLU A 269 -34.08 2.43 2.59
C GLU A 269 -32.61 2.57 2.18
N PHE A 270 -31.71 2.73 3.14
CA PHE A 270 -30.27 2.87 2.86
C PHE A 270 -29.59 1.54 2.56
N TYR A 271 -30.04 0.49 3.25
CA TYR A 271 -29.51 -0.85 3.22
C TYR A 271 -30.61 -1.80 2.77
N ASP A 272 -31.24 -2.48 3.72
CA ASP A 272 -32.34 -3.40 3.52
C ASP A 272 -33.08 -3.63 4.86
N ALA A 273 -34.18 -4.38 4.80
CA ALA A 273 -35.00 -4.68 5.97
C ALA A 273 -34.28 -5.53 7.02
N ASP A 274 -33.27 -6.32 6.64
CA ASP A 274 -32.56 -7.21 7.55
C ASP A 274 -31.55 -6.43 8.39
N VAL A 275 -30.79 -5.52 7.78
CA VAL A 275 -29.89 -4.59 8.48
C VAL A 275 -30.68 -3.68 9.42
N ALA A 276 -31.87 -3.23 9.01
CA ALA A 276 -32.75 -2.45 9.87
C ALA A 276 -33.20 -3.25 11.10
N ARG A 277 -33.68 -4.48 10.90
CA ARG A 277 -34.10 -5.37 11.99
C ARG A 277 -32.96 -5.72 12.93
N TRP A 278 -31.79 -6.06 12.39
CA TRP A 278 -30.58 -6.31 13.16
C TRP A 278 -30.23 -5.10 14.02
N PHE A 279 -30.12 -3.91 13.43
CA PHE A 279 -29.77 -2.70 14.19
C PHE A 279 -30.78 -2.42 15.30
N MET A 280 -32.07 -2.55 15.01
CA MET A 280 -33.13 -2.30 15.99
C MET A 280 -33.07 -3.29 17.15
N THR A 281 -32.85 -4.58 16.86
CA THR A 281 -32.78 -5.65 17.88
C THR A 281 -31.54 -5.54 18.74
N THR A 282 -30.37 -5.30 18.13
CA THR A 282 -29.08 -5.29 18.82
C THR A 282 -28.85 -3.98 19.57
N HIS A 283 -29.32 -2.85 19.03
CA HIS A 283 -29.00 -1.52 19.55
C HIS A 283 -30.24 -0.63 19.73
N GLY A 284 -31.10 -0.55 18.71
CA GLY A 284 -32.15 0.47 18.61
C GLY A 284 -33.16 0.43 19.76
N TYR A 285 -33.67 -0.74 20.15
CA TYR A 285 -34.66 -0.86 21.22
C TYR A 285 -34.11 -0.46 22.59
N THR A 286 -32.86 -0.80 22.87
CA THR A 286 -32.15 -0.41 24.10
C THR A 286 -31.83 1.09 24.10
N LEU A 287 -31.27 1.62 23.01
CA LEU A 287 -30.90 3.03 22.89
C LEU A 287 -32.10 3.99 22.88
N LEU A 288 -33.25 3.53 22.41
CA LEU A 288 -34.52 4.28 22.38
C LEU A 288 -35.54 3.75 23.40
N SER A 289 -35.06 3.14 24.49
CA SER A 289 -35.88 2.74 25.62
C SER A 289 -36.20 3.94 26.52
N GLU A 290 -37.21 3.79 27.37
CA GLU A 290 -37.53 4.81 28.36
C GLU A 290 -36.40 5.01 29.37
N ASP A 291 -35.64 3.99 29.72
CA ASP A 291 -34.53 4.16 30.66
C ASP A 291 -33.21 4.53 29.96
N GLY A 292 -33.04 4.14 28.70
CA GLY A 292 -31.81 4.32 27.94
C GLY A 292 -31.70 5.64 27.16
N PHE A 293 -32.82 6.31 26.86
CA PHE A 293 -32.80 7.52 26.03
C PHE A 293 -32.94 8.83 26.82
N ASN A 294 -31.84 9.59 26.90
CA ASN A 294 -31.86 10.97 27.38
C ASN A 294 -32.00 11.96 26.21
N ILE A 295 -33.08 12.74 26.21
CA ILE A 295 -33.40 13.67 25.11
C ILE A 295 -32.41 14.84 24.98
N ARG A 296 -31.78 15.27 26.08
CA ARG A 296 -30.83 16.39 26.09
C ARG A 296 -29.50 15.98 25.49
N ASP A 297 -29.03 14.79 25.86
CA ASP A 297 -27.73 14.28 25.42
C ASP A 297 -27.85 13.65 24.02
N GLY A 298 -28.94 12.90 23.79
CA GLY A 298 -29.12 12.05 22.62
C GLY A 298 -28.09 10.93 22.58
N PHE A 299 -27.93 10.29 21.42
CA PHE A 299 -26.85 9.34 21.17
C PHE A 299 -26.30 9.49 19.75
N ASN A 300 -25.06 9.02 19.57
CA ASN A 300 -24.39 8.92 18.28
C ASN A 300 -23.60 7.61 18.24
N VAL A 301 -24.11 6.61 17.55
CA VAL A 301 -23.48 5.29 17.44
C VAL A 301 -22.99 5.06 16.02
N LEU A 302 -21.82 4.44 15.89
CA LEU A 302 -21.28 3.94 14.64
C LEU A 302 -21.04 2.45 14.84
N VAL A 303 -21.70 1.62 14.05
CA VAL A 303 -21.59 0.16 14.09
C VAL A 303 -21.19 -0.36 12.73
N MET A 304 -20.63 -1.56 12.71
CA MET A 304 -20.37 -2.31 11.48
C MET A 304 -21.67 -3.05 11.15
N ALA A 305 -22.27 -2.77 10.00
CA ALA A 305 -23.51 -3.41 9.63
C ALA A 305 -23.25 -4.89 9.30
N GLU A 306 -23.94 -5.79 9.98
CA GLU A 306 -24.02 -7.19 9.56
C GLU A 306 -24.96 -7.25 8.36
N THR A 307 -24.37 -7.31 7.17
CA THR A 307 -25.12 -7.70 5.97
C THR A 307 -25.23 -9.21 5.96
N SER A 308 -26.38 -9.74 5.55
CA SER A 308 -26.65 -11.17 5.36
C SER A 308 -25.85 -11.76 4.19
N GLN A 309 -24.52 -11.57 4.18
CA GLN A 309 -23.57 -12.34 3.38
C GLN A 309 -22.64 -13.10 4.32
N ALA A 310 -23.22 -13.92 5.18
CA ALA A 310 -22.50 -14.90 5.97
C ALA A 310 -23.38 -16.15 6.12
N SER A 311 -23.62 -16.86 5.01
CA SER A 311 -24.07 -18.27 4.97
C SER A 311 -24.10 -18.75 3.50
N SER A 312 -22.93 -18.91 2.89
CA SER A 312 -22.76 -19.73 1.68
C SER A 312 -21.31 -20.20 1.60
N PHE A 313 -20.92 -21.02 2.56
CA PHE A 313 -19.84 -21.98 2.43
C PHE A 313 -20.36 -23.27 3.07
N ASP A 314 -20.98 -24.09 2.22
CA ASP A 314 -20.96 -25.55 2.34
C ASP A 314 -19.67 -26.05 1.67
#